data_AF-A0A942S3U0-F1
#
_entry.id   AF-A0A942S3U0-F1
#
_cell.length_a   1.000
_cell.length_b   1.000
_cell.length_c   1.000
_cell.angle_alpha   90.00
_cell.angle_beta   90.00
_cell.angle_gamma   90.00
#
_symmetry.space_group_name_H-M   'P 1'
#
loop_
_entity.id
_entity.type
_entity.pdbx_description
1 polymer ?
#
loop_
_entity_poly.entity_id
_entity_poly.type
_entity_poly.pdbx_seq_one_letter_code
_entity_poly.pdbx_strand_id
1 'polypeptide(L)'
;MAIAVIAVLGTLGSAGAQAATVTGGSLILNLNRDALIAGTILDNTPAPSIYVEEFWDVGAATKTFSQLREQNTPANLTDYAANEISAIGLEYAVNGASIAPNPAGRQNRATDFTFDPNNLYGTANGGIGLGGAIRFRVDVAPPSNRILLGDMTLEYHPELENATPGRSGWLLVNHIGFDADAFELFDVTTNLTGNSLTLNGNLGFGWGFDHLGASVARLNDARIGTFSFQTTVVPLPPAIWLFASALLGVGASFRKRLA
;
A
#
# COMPACT_ATOMS: atom_id res chain seq x y z
N MET A 1 40.15 4.43 57.91
CA MET A 1 39.90 5.05 56.58
C MET A 1 39.41 3.96 55.66
N ALA A 2 38.12 3.97 55.31
CA ALA A 2 37.53 2.99 54.41
C ALA A 2 37.21 3.70 53.09
N ILE A 3 37.77 3.19 51.99
CA ILE A 3 37.52 3.68 50.63
C ILE A 3 36.22 3.01 50.16
N ALA A 4 35.18 3.82 49.93
CA ALA A 4 33.95 3.36 49.30
C ALA A 4 34.16 3.26 47.79
N VAL A 5 34.18 2.04 47.26
CA VAL A 5 34.14 1.78 45.82
C VAL A 5 32.67 1.82 45.39
N ILE A 6 32.29 2.88 44.67
CA ILE A 6 30.98 2.96 44.02
C ILE A 6 31.06 2.15 42.72
N ALA A 7 30.48 0.96 42.73
CA ALA A 7 30.25 0.18 41.53
C ALA A 7 29.07 0.79 40.77
N VAL A 8 29.35 1.49 39.67
CA VAL A 8 28.32 1.90 38.71
C VAL A 8 27.98 0.67 37.87
N LEU A 9 26.87 0.00 38.18
CA LEU A 9 26.27 -0.99 37.27
C LEU A 9 25.77 -0.24 36.03
N GLY A 10 26.51 -0.33 34.94
CA GLY A 10 26.02 0.04 33.62
C GLY A 10 25.00 -1.00 33.16
N THR A 11 23.73 -0.64 33.13
CA THR A 11 22.72 -1.40 32.40
C THR A 11 23.08 -1.35 30.92
N LEU A 12 23.52 -2.47 30.36
CA LEU A 12 23.56 -2.68 28.91
C LEU A 12 22.11 -2.68 28.43
N GLY A 13 21.59 -1.50 28.10
CA GLY A 13 20.32 -1.37 27.40
C GLY A 13 20.43 -2.09 26.07
N SER A 14 19.47 -2.96 25.78
CA SER A 14 19.25 -3.52 24.44
C SER A 14 19.28 -2.38 23.43
N ALA A 15 20.16 -2.48 22.43
CA ALA A 15 20.11 -1.59 21.27
C ALA A 15 18.70 -1.66 20.70
N GLY A 16 17.93 -0.56 20.81
CA GLY A 16 16.59 -0.50 20.27
C GLY A 16 16.62 -0.81 18.78
N ALA A 17 15.69 -1.64 18.33
CA ALA A 17 15.47 -1.92 16.91
C ALA A 17 15.44 -0.60 16.11
N GLN A 18 16.24 -0.53 15.04
CA GLN A 18 16.24 0.62 14.15
C GLN A 18 15.03 0.49 13.24
N ALA A 19 13.98 1.29 13.47
CA ALA A 19 12.88 1.31 12.52
C ALA A 19 13.35 1.95 11.20
N ALA A 20 13.05 1.34 10.06
CA ALA A 20 13.26 1.88 8.74
C ALA A 20 11.95 2.47 8.21
N THR A 21 12.04 3.55 7.43
CA THR A 21 10.90 4.21 6.79
C THR A 21 11.01 4.14 5.27
N VAL A 22 9.86 4.16 4.59
CA VAL A 22 9.75 4.14 3.13
C VAL A 22 9.79 5.57 2.59
N THR A 23 10.64 5.84 1.58
CA THR A 23 10.86 7.23 1.07
C THR A 23 10.57 7.41 -0.42
N GLY A 24 10.08 6.39 -1.12
CA GLY A 24 9.72 6.45 -2.53
C GLY A 24 9.89 5.11 -3.24
N GLY A 25 9.34 4.97 -4.44
CA GLY A 25 9.25 3.69 -5.13
C GLY A 25 7.98 3.61 -5.98
N SER A 26 7.67 2.40 -6.46
CA SER A 26 6.42 2.15 -7.16
C SER A 26 5.91 0.72 -6.97
N LEU A 27 4.61 0.58 -7.20
CA LEU A 27 3.88 -0.67 -7.30
C LEU A 27 3.37 -0.80 -8.75
N ILE A 28 3.70 -1.89 -9.41
CA ILE A 28 3.19 -2.22 -10.74
C ILE A 28 2.21 -3.37 -10.61
N LEU A 29 1.00 -3.18 -11.15
CA LEU A 29 -0.01 -4.23 -11.27
C LEU A 29 -0.12 -4.73 -12.70
N ASN A 30 -0.26 -6.05 -12.84
CA ASN A 30 -0.62 -6.72 -14.09
C ASN A 30 -1.84 -7.57 -13.84
N LEU A 31 -3.00 -7.10 -14.27
CA LEU A 31 -4.27 -7.79 -14.08
C LEU A 31 -4.53 -8.72 -15.27
N ASN A 32 -4.88 -9.96 -14.98
CA ASN A 32 -5.34 -10.91 -15.97
C ASN A 32 -6.82 -10.64 -16.24
N ARG A 33 -7.09 -10.08 -17.42
CA ARG A 33 -8.43 -9.75 -17.91
C ARG A 33 -9.41 -10.92 -17.81
N ASP A 34 -9.02 -12.09 -18.31
CA ASP A 34 -9.92 -13.24 -18.38
C ASP A 34 -10.19 -13.82 -16.98
N ALA A 35 -9.20 -13.79 -16.08
CA ALA A 35 -9.36 -14.20 -14.69
C ALA A 35 -10.27 -13.24 -13.90
N LEU A 36 -10.14 -11.93 -14.14
CA LEU A 36 -11.05 -10.92 -13.59
C LEU A 36 -12.49 -11.20 -14.01
N ILE A 37 -12.73 -11.39 -15.31
CA ILE A 37 -14.05 -11.69 -15.87
C ILE A 37 -14.62 -12.98 -15.29
N ALA A 38 -13.81 -14.05 -15.26
CA ALA A 38 -14.24 -15.35 -14.76
C ALA A 38 -14.55 -15.36 -13.26
N GLY A 39 -13.91 -14.46 -12.50
CA GLY A 39 -14.09 -14.37 -11.06
C GLY A 39 -15.23 -13.48 -10.62
N THR A 40 -15.68 -12.54 -11.45
CA THR A 40 -16.85 -11.68 -11.16
C THR A 40 -18.10 -12.21 -11.85
N ILE A 41 -19.15 -12.45 -11.07
CA ILE A 41 -20.44 -12.94 -11.57
C ILE A 41 -21.39 -11.75 -11.65
N LEU A 42 -21.34 -11.08 -12.79
CA LEU A 42 -22.26 -10.02 -13.16
C LEU A 42 -22.96 -10.46 -14.44
N ASP A 43 -24.25 -10.75 -14.32
CA ASP A 43 -25.08 -11.23 -15.41
C ASP A 43 -25.95 -10.09 -15.94
N ASN A 44 -25.84 -9.78 -17.24
CA ASN A 44 -27.01 -9.85 -18.14
C ASN A 44 -26.74 -9.54 -19.62
N THR A 45 -25.50 -9.49 -20.11
CA THR A 45 -25.25 -9.30 -21.55
C THR A 45 -24.09 -10.15 -22.09
N PRO A 46 -23.85 -10.16 -23.42
CA PRO A 46 -22.64 -10.74 -24.00
C PRO A 46 -21.34 -9.97 -23.68
N ALA A 47 -21.40 -8.88 -22.92
CA ALA A 47 -20.24 -8.08 -22.56
C ALA A 47 -19.38 -8.77 -21.48
N PRO A 48 -18.09 -8.39 -21.35
CA PRO A 48 -17.29 -8.80 -20.20
C PRO A 48 -17.93 -8.30 -18.90
N SER A 49 -18.01 -9.17 -17.89
CA SER A 49 -18.55 -8.83 -16.56
C SER A 49 -17.80 -7.67 -15.91
N ILE A 50 -16.50 -7.56 -16.15
CA ILE A 50 -15.65 -6.45 -15.71
C ILE A 50 -14.45 -6.26 -16.66
N TYR A 51 -13.98 -5.02 -16.82
CA TYR A 51 -12.69 -4.72 -17.45
C TYR A 51 -12.15 -3.35 -16.99
N VAL A 52 -10.85 -3.12 -17.23
CA VAL A 52 -10.22 -1.83 -16.93
C VAL A 52 -10.58 -0.82 -18.01
N GLU A 53 -11.24 0.26 -17.60
CA GLU A 53 -11.66 1.33 -18.50
C GLU A 53 -10.65 2.49 -18.52
N GLU A 54 -10.13 2.88 -17.36
CA GLU A 54 -9.19 4.00 -17.28
C GLU A 54 -8.24 3.79 -16.12
N PHE A 55 -6.99 4.22 -16.32
CA PHE A 55 -5.96 4.24 -15.29
C PHE A 55 -5.37 5.64 -15.23
N TRP A 56 -5.14 6.13 -14.02
CA TRP A 56 -4.42 7.37 -13.80
C TRP A 56 -3.24 7.13 -12.88
N ASP A 57 -2.09 7.63 -13.30
CA ASP A 57 -0.88 7.71 -12.49
C ASP A 57 -0.99 8.83 -11.44
N VAL A 58 0.13 9.11 -10.78
CA VAL A 58 0.26 10.17 -9.76
C VAL A 58 -0.12 11.57 -10.27
N GLY A 59 -0.09 11.81 -11.59
CA GLY A 59 -0.49 13.07 -12.21
C GLY A 59 -1.96 13.45 -11.99
N ALA A 60 -2.81 12.48 -11.63
CA ALA A 60 -4.20 12.71 -11.27
C ALA A 60 -4.44 13.10 -9.79
N ALA A 61 -3.38 13.39 -9.02
CA ALA A 61 -3.50 13.80 -7.62
C ALA A 61 -4.41 15.04 -7.41
N THR A 62 -4.57 15.89 -8.43
CA THR A 62 -5.42 17.09 -8.36
C THR A 62 -6.89 16.85 -8.74
N LYS A 63 -7.23 15.67 -9.27
CA LYS A 63 -8.60 15.34 -9.68
C LYS A 63 -9.49 15.01 -8.48
N THR A 64 -10.72 15.50 -8.48
CA THR A 64 -11.74 15.09 -7.50
C THR A 64 -12.23 13.67 -7.78
N PHE A 65 -12.89 13.06 -6.79
CA PHE A 65 -13.56 11.77 -6.96
C PHE A 65 -14.52 11.76 -8.16
N SER A 66 -15.36 12.78 -8.28
CA SER A 66 -16.31 12.88 -9.39
C SER A 66 -15.61 13.02 -10.74
N GLN A 67 -14.45 13.68 -10.79
CA GLN A 67 -13.69 13.80 -12.03
C GLN A 67 -13.13 12.44 -12.46
N LEU A 68 -12.56 11.68 -11.53
CA LEU A 68 -12.07 10.32 -11.81
C LEU A 68 -13.22 9.36 -12.17
N ARG A 69 -14.36 9.46 -11.50
CA ARG A 69 -15.48 8.53 -11.75
C ARG A 69 -16.25 8.85 -13.03
N GLU A 70 -16.43 10.12 -13.38
CA GLU A 70 -17.39 10.53 -14.42
C GLU A 70 -16.80 11.23 -15.65
N GLN A 71 -15.59 11.80 -15.57
CA GLN A 71 -14.98 12.42 -16.75
C GLN A 71 -14.42 11.38 -17.71
N ASN A 72 -14.18 11.81 -18.96
CA ASN A 72 -13.75 10.95 -20.07
C ASN A 72 -14.71 9.78 -20.35
N THR A 73 -15.96 9.92 -19.90
CA THR A 73 -17.05 9.00 -20.19
C THR A 73 -17.29 8.95 -21.70
N PRO A 74 -17.17 7.78 -22.35
CA PRO A 74 -17.60 7.59 -23.73
C PRO A 74 -19.09 7.91 -23.87
N ALA A 75 -19.48 8.52 -24.99
CA ALA A 75 -20.89 8.85 -25.23
C ALA A 75 -21.77 7.60 -25.29
N ASN A 76 -21.23 6.47 -25.75
CA ASN A 76 -21.89 5.18 -25.73
C ASN A 76 -21.32 4.28 -24.62
N LEU A 77 -22.09 4.12 -23.55
CA LEU A 77 -21.73 3.29 -22.40
C LEU A 77 -21.98 1.79 -22.61
N THR A 78 -22.52 1.39 -23.77
CA THR A 78 -22.75 0.00 -24.15
C THR A 78 -21.74 -0.52 -25.16
N ASP A 79 -20.76 0.31 -25.58
CA ASP A 79 -19.68 -0.09 -26.49
C ASP A 79 -18.46 -0.57 -25.67
N TYR A 80 -18.54 -1.80 -25.17
CA TYR A 80 -17.58 -2.30 -24.21
C TYR A 80 -16.17 -2.47 -24.79
N ALA A 81 -16.06 -2.90 -26.05
CA ALA A 81 -14.78 -3.16 -26.70
C ALA A 81 -14.00 -1.88 -27.00
N ALA A 82 -14.68 -0.78 -27.35
CA ALA A 82 -14.02 0.50 -27.62
C ALA A 82 -13.51 1.21 -26.35
N ASN A 83 -14.00 0.79 -25.17
CA ASN A 83 -13.79 1.48 -23.91
C ASN A 83 -12.78 0.77 -22.99
N GLU A 84 -12.31 -0.42 -23.38
CA GLU A 84 -11.34 -1.20 -22.61
C GLU A 84 -9.90 -0.75 -22.89
N ILE A 85 -9.08 -0.64 -21.84
CA ILE A 85 -7.64 -0.38 -21.93
C ILE A 85 -6.82 -1.59 -21.44
N SER A 86 -5.52 -1.59 -21.76
CA SER A 86 -4.59 -2.59 -21.23
C SER A 86 -4.55 -2.52 -19.70
N ALA A 87 -4.64 -3.69 -19.05
CA ALA A 87 -4.53 -3.84 -17.61
C ALA A 87 -3.13 -4.32 -17.14
N ILE A 88 -2.13 -4.13 -18.00
CA ILE A 88 -0.73 -4.55 -17.79
C ILE A 88 0.15 -3.30 -17.61
N GLY A 89 1.06 -3.34 -16.64
CA GLY A 89 2.00 -2.25 -16.36
C GLY A 89 1.36 -1.05 -15.67
N LEU A 90 0.31 -1.26 -14.86
CA LEU A 90 -0.39 -0.19 -14.14
C LEU A 90 0.46 0.25 -12.95
N GLU A 91 1.21 1.33 -13.12
CA GLU A 91 2.20 1.81 -12.13
C GLU A 91 1.64 2.87 -11.19
N TYR A 92 1.61 2.55 -9.90
CA TYR A 92 1.30 3.46 -8.80
C TYR A 92 2.60 3.94 -8.16
N ALA A 93 2.74 5.25 -7.99
CA ALA A 93 3.91 5.82 -7.31
C ALA A 93 3.72 5.77 -5.78
N VAL A 94 4.80 5.51 -5.04
CA VAL A 94 4.77 5.61 -3.57
C VAL A 94 4.67 7.09 -3.16
N ASN A 95 3.68 7.40 -2.33
CA ASN A 95 3.52 8.71 -1.71
C ASN A 95 4.61 8.95 -0.67
N GLY A 96 5.00 10.21 -0.48
CA GLY A 96 5.92 10.58 0.59
C GLY A 96 5.27 10.55 1.98
N ALA A 97 6.05 10.90 3.00
CA ALA A 97 5.58 11.08 4.38
C ALA A 97 4.62 12.27 4.55
N SER A 98 4.47 13.09 3.51
CA SER A 98 3.44 14.11 3.40
C SER A 98 2.86 14.12 1.99
N ILE A 99 1.61 14.55 1.88
CA ILE A 99 0.89 14.69 0.61
C ILE A 99 0.23 16.06 0.54
N ALA A 100 -0.09 16.49 -0.68
CA ALA A 100 -0.90 17.68 -0.88
C ALA A 100 -2.31 17.48 -0.29
N PRO A 101 -3.03 18.57 0.05
CA PRO A 101 -4.42 18.48 0.48
C PRO A 101 -5.28 17.74 -0.55
N ASN A 102 -6.08 16.80 -0.06
CA ASN A 102 -6.94 15.99 -0.92
C ASN A 102 -8.00 16.84 -1.62
N PRO A 103 -8.17 16.71 -2.96
CA PRO A 103 -9.33 17.25 -3.66
C PRO A 103 -10.64 16.66 -3.12
N ALA A 104 -11.76 17.29 -3.44
CA ALA A 104 -13.07 16.84 -2.96
C ALA A 104 -13.33 15.34 -3.25
N GLY A 105 -13.69 14.59 -2.19
CA GLY A 105 -14.00 13.16 -2.25
C GLY A 105 -12.77 12.24 -2.39
N ARG A 106 -11.56 12.78 -2.41
CA ARG A 106 -10.31 12.00 -2.39
C ARG A 106 -9.88 11.73 -0.96
N GLN A 107 -9.19 10.61 -0.75
CA GLN A 107 -8.66 10.19 0.55
C GLN A 107 -7.24 9.62 0.41
N ASN A 108 -6.42 10.23 -0.46
CA ASN A 108 -5.03 9.81 -0.62
C ASN A 108 -4.32 9.81 0.75
N ARG A 109 -3.40 8.86 0.94
CA ARG A 109 -2.70 8.63 2.20
C ARG A 109 -1.20 8.90 2.05
N ALA A 110 -0.63 9.58 3.03
CA ALA A 110 0.82 9.65 3.16
C ALA A 110 1.38 8.28 3.58
N THR A 111 2.65 8.03 3.29
CA THR A 111 3.35 6.84 3.78
C THR A 111 3.79 7.06 5.22
N ASP A 112 3.33 6.18 6.12
CA ASP A 112 3.75 6.11 7.51
C ASP A 112 4.30 4.72 7.89
N PHE A 113 4.55 3.87 6.89
CA PHE A 113 5.08 2.52 7.08
C PHE A 113 6.45 2.50 7.76
N THR A 114 6.54 1.69 8.81
CA THR A 114 7.76 1.46 9.59
C THR A 114 7.96 -0.01 9.90
N PHE A 115 9.21 -0.45 10.01
CA PHE A 115 9.58 -1.82 10.40
C PHE A 115 11.05 -1.92 10.84
N ASP A 116 11.42 -2.93 11.62
CA ASP A 116 12.82 -3.33 11.85
C ASP A 116 13.34 -4.11 10.63
N PRO A 117 14.42 -3.66 9.95
CA PRO A 117 15.06 -4.37 8.85
C PRO A 117 15.39 -5.85 9.12
N ASN A 118 15.60 -6.23 10.38
CA ASN A 118 15.91 -7.61 10.77
C ASN A 118 14.66 -8.43 11.12
N ASN A 119 13.49 -7.80 11.20
CA ASN A 119 12.23 -8.43 11.59
C ASN A 119 11.02 -7.72 10.95
N LEU A 120 10.98 -7.65 9.62
CA LEU A 120 9.90 -7.00 8.87
C LEU A 120 8.51 -7.49 9.33
N TYR A 121 8.27 -8.80 9.26
CA TYR A 121 6.96 -9.37 9.57
C TYR A 121 6.56 -9.25 11.05
N GLY A 122 7.52 -9.18 11.98
CA GLY A 122 7.21 -9.01 13.39
C GLY A 122 7.04 -7.55 13.84
N THR A 123 7.32 -6.57 12.99
CA THR A 123 7.39 -5.15 13.38
C THR A 123 6.81 -4.17 12.37
N ALA A 124 6.38 -4.65 11.19
CA ALA A 124 5.70 -3.86 10.19
C ALA A 124 4.45 -3.20 10.78
N ASN A 125 4.34 -1.88 10.59
CA ASN A 125 3.23 -1.08 11.09
C ASN A 125 3.01 0.14 10.19
N GLY A 126 1.75 0.57 10.05
CA GLY A 126 1.34 1.64 9.14
C GLY A 126 1.11 1.14 7.72
N GLY A 127 1.00 2.08 6.77
CA GLY A 127 0.74 1.81 5.36
C GLY A 127 1.66 2.56 4.42
N ILE A 128 1.92 1.97 3.26
CA ILE A 128 2.63 2.62 2.17
C ILE A 128 1.58 3.23 1.24
N GLY A 129 1.45 4.56 1.26
CA GLY A 129 0.49 5.25 0.42
C GLY A 129 0.87 5.18 -1.06
N LEU A 130 -0.12 4.98 -1.93
CA LEU A 130 0.06 4.80 -3.37
C LEU A 130 -0.74 5.86 -4.14
N GLY A 131 -0.03 6.65 -4.94
CA GLY A 131 -0.59 7.63 -5.85
C GLY A 131 -1.05 6.98 -7.15
N GLY A 132 -2.34 7.13 -7.44
CA GLY A 132 -2.97 6.65 -8.67
C GLY A 132 -4.42 6.21 -8.43
N ALA A 133 -5.12 5.90 -9.50
CA ALA A 133 -6.45 5.33 -9.45
C ALA A 133 -6.72 4.46 -10.69
N ILE A 134 -7.58 3.46 -10.53
CA ILE A 134 -8.07 2.60 -11.60
C ILE A 134 -9.59 2.61 -11.60
N ARG A 135 -10.17 2.80 -12.79
CA ARG A 135 -11.60 2.69 -13.01
C ARG A 135 -11.90 1.45 -13.81
N PHE A 136 -12.78 0.63 -13.28
CA PHE A 136 -13.36 -0.51 -13.96
C PHE A 136 -14.72 -0.15 -14.53
N ARG A 137 -15.03 -0.70 -15.70
CA ARG A 137 -16.40 -0.86 -16.18
C ARG A 137 -16.89 -2.23 -15.75
N VAL A 138 -18.16 -2.31 -15.36
CA VAL A 138 -18.84 -3.55 -14.99
C VAL A 138 -20.11 -3.74 -15.81
N ASP A 139 -20.51 -4.99 -16.07
CA ASP A 139 -21.71 -5.30 -16.86
C ASP A 139 -23.01 -5.14 -16.04
N VAL A 140 -23.36 -3.89 -15.76
CA VAL A 140 -24.63 -3.49 -15.18
C VAL A 140 -25.20 -2.30 -15.96
N ALA A 141 -26.49 -2.03 -15.82
CA ALA A 141 -27.13 -0.93 -16.53
C ALA A 141 -26.47 0.43 -16.18
N PRO A 142 -26.16 1.28 -17.16
CA PRO A 142 -25.73 2.65 -16.92
C PRO A 142 -26.78 3.46 -16.13
N PRO A 143 -26.37 4.49 -15.36
CA PRO A 143 -25.02 5.05 -15.25
C PRO A 143 -24.16 4.45 -14.12
N SER A 144 -24.67 3.47 -13.36
CA SER A 144 -24.02 2.90 -12.18
C SER A 144 -22.97 1.82 -12.48
N ASN A 145 -22.46 1.77 -13.71
CA ASN A 145 -21.65 0.67 -14.21
C ASN A 145 -20.14 0.88 -14.07
N ARG A 146 -19.73 1.61 -13.02
CA ARG A 146 -18.33 1.96 -12.79
C ARG A 146 -17.92 1.73 -11.36
N ILE A 147 -16.69 1.29 -11.22
CA ILE A 147 -16.04 1.10 -9.92
C ILE A 147 -14.71 1.81 -9.99
N LEU A 148 -14.42 2.58 -8.95
CA LEU A 148 -13.18 3.33 -8.84
C LEU A 148 -12.44 2.80 -7.63
N LEU A 149 -11.22 2.31 -7.85
CA LEU A 149 -10.26 2.02 -6.80
C LEU A 149 -9.10 2.99 -6.91
N GLY A 150 -8.53 3.40 -5.79
CA GLY A 150 -7.49 4.40 -5.79
C GLY A 150 -7.25 4.95 -4.40
N ASP A 151 -6.35 5.93 -4.32
CA ASP A 151 -5.87 6.45 -3.03
C ASP A 151 -5.38 5.32 -2.11
N MET A 152 -4.84 4.25 -2.70
CA MET A 152 -4.63 2.97 -2.03
C MET A 152 -3.45 3.03 -1.05
N THR A 153 -3.43 2.09 -0.11
CA THR A 153 -2.25 1.74 0.68
C THR A 153 -1.84 0.30 0.44
N LEU A 154 -0.54 0.02 0.55
CA LEU A 154 -0.01 -1.33 0.74
C LEU A 154 0.23 -1.53 2.24
N GLU A 155 -0.44 -2.51 2.83
CA GLU A 155 -0.47 -2.76 4.27
C GLU A 155 -0.17 -4.22 4.60
N TYR A 156 0.44 -4.47 5.76
CA TYR A 156 0.70 -5.82 6.25
C TYR A 156 -0.14 -6.10 7.51
N HIS A 157 -0.94 -7.16 7.42
CA HIS A 157 -1.89 -7.63 8.42
C HIS A 157 -1.48 -9.05 8.84
N PRO A 158 -0.67 -9.21 9.92
CA PRO A 158 -0.07 -10.48 10.29
C PRO A 158 -1.10 -11.58 10.61
N GLU A 159 -2.30 -11.20 11.06
CA GLU A 159 -3.40 -12.11 11.34
C GLU A 159 -3.98 -12.79 10.08
N LEU A 160 -3.70 -12.25 8.89
CA LEU A 160 -4.14 -12.81 7.62
C LEU A 160 -3.08 -13.70 6.97
N GLU A 161 -1.85 -13.70 7.49
CA GLU A 161 -0.78 -14.53 6.97
C GLU A 161 -1.12 -16.01 7.16
N ASN A 162 -1.04 -16.79 6.08
CA ASN A 162 -1.40 -18.21 6.05
C ASN A 162 -2.84 -18.52 6.48
N ALA A 163 -3.76 -17.54 6.49
CA ALA A 163 -5.18 -17.79 6.75
C ALA A 163 -5.80 -18.74 5.71
N THR A 164 -5.29 -18.70 4.48
CA THR A 164 -5.49 -19.71 3.43
C THR A 164 -4.15 -19.95 2.69
N PRO A 165 -3.99 -21.06 1.95
CA PRO A 165 -2.75 -21.35 1.24
C PRO A 165 -2.29 -20.20 0.33
N GLY A 166 -1.11 -19.67 0.63
CA GLY A 166 -0.47 -18.60 -0.12
C GLY A 166 -0.84 -17.18 0.32
N ARG A 167 -1.79 -16.95 1.24
CA ARG A 167 -2.04 -15.60 1.77
C ARG A 167 -0.82 -15.08 2.51
N SER A 168 -0.37 -13.89 2.14
CA SER A 168 0.89 -13.32 2.65
C SER A 168 0.73 -12.37 3.83
N GLY A 169 -0.50 -12.03 4.21
CA GLY A 169 -0.78 -10.93 5.14
C GLY A 169 -0.71 -9.54 4.48
N TRP A 170 -0.12 -9.40 3.29
CA TRP A 170 -0.12 -8.14 2.56
C TRP A 170 -1.44 -7.90 1.81
N LEU A 171 -1.92 -6.66 1.84
CA LEU A 171 -3.14 -6.21 1.17
C LEU A 171 -2.89 -4.89 0.44
N LEU A 172 -3.62 -4.69 -0.66
CA LEU A 172 -3.89 -3.35 -1.18
C LEU A 172 -5.25 -2.91 -0.67
N VAL A 173 -5.29 -1.80 0.06
CA VAL A 173 -6.52 -1.25 0.64
C VAL A 173 -6.92 -0.02 -0.14
N ASN A 174 -8.18 0.03 -0.57
CA ASN A 174 -8.80 1.19 -1.18
C ASN A 174 -9.20 2.21 -0.13
N HIS A 175 -9.03 3.50 -0.44
CA HIS A 175 -9.57 4.59 0.38
C HIS A 175 -10.46 5.55 -0.41
N ILE A 176 -10.48 5.46 -1.74
CA ILE A 176 -11.31 6.37 -2.52
C ILE A 176 -12.78 5.94 -2.50
N GLY A 177 -13.65 6.84 -2.03
CA GLY A 177 -15.09 6.59 -1.88
C GLY A 177 -15.46 5.79 -0.63
N PHE A 178 -14.82 4.64 -0.40
CA PHE A 178 -15.01 3.79 0.79
C PHE A 178 -13.76 2.98 1.10
N ASP A 179 -13.55 2.64 2.37
CA ASP A 179 -12.45 1.78 2.79
C ASP A 179 -12.80 0.30 2.54
N ALA A 180 -11.95 -0.41 1.80
CA ALA A 180 -12.09 -1.85 1.57
C ALA A 180 -10.80 -2.47 1.03
N ASP A 181 -10.61 -3.77 1.25
CA ASP A 181 -9.55 -4.53 0.60
C ASP A 181 -9.80 -4.52 -0.91
N ALA A 182 -8.93 -3.82 -1.65
CA ALA A 182 -8.94 -3.81 -3.11
C ALA A 182 -8.41 -5.15 -3.63
N PHE A 183 -7.24 -5.56 -3.15
CA PHE A 183 -6.61 -6.80 -3.57
C PHE A 183 -5.95 -7.50 -2.39
N GLU A 184 -6.17 -8.80 -2.29
CA GLU A 184 -5.39 -9.66 -1.40
C GLU A 184 -4.11 -10.09 -2.12
N LEU A 185 -2.96 -10.10 -1.42
CA LEU A 185 -1.68 -10.47 -2.02
C LEU A 185 -1.27 -11.88 -1.61
N PHE A 186 -0.92 -12.68 -2.61
CA PHE A 186 -0.60 -14.08 -2.45
C PHE A 186 0.82 -14.40 -2.88
N ASP A 187 1.39 -15.45 -2.29
CA ASP A 187 2.66 -16.05 -2.68
C ASP A 187 3.80 -15.01 -2.70
N VAL A 188 3.75 -14.09 -1.73
CA VAL A 188 4.61 -12.91 -1.71
C VAL A 188 6.02 -13.28 -1.31
N THR A 189 6.96 -12.98 -2.20
CA THR A 189 8.39 -13.01 -1.91
C THR A 189 8.86 -11.60 -1.57
N THR A 190 9.44 -11.48 -0.38
CA THR A 190 10.01 -10.22 0.11
C THR A 190 11.53 -10.30 0.14
N ASN A 191 12.21 -9.27 -0.37
CA ASN A 191 13.66 -9.17 -0.30
C ASN A 191 14.07 -7.76 0.14
N LEU A 192 14.97 -7.68 1.13
CA LEU A 192 15.61 -6.45 1.55
C LEU A 192 17.10 -6.55 1.24
N THR A 193 17.55 -5.83 0.22
CA THR A 193 18.98 -5.78 -0.17
C THR A 193 19.47 -4.34 -0.12
N GLY A 194 20.39 -4.07 0.81
CA GLY A 194 20.81 -2.71 1.12
C GLY A 194 19.62 -1.87 1.57
N ASN A 195 19.36 -0.79 0.84
CA ASN A 195 18.24 0.13 1.11
C ASN A 195 17.03 -0.12 0.19
N SER A 196 16.96 -1.27 -0.48
CA SER A 196 15.86 -1.59 -1.39
C SER A 196 15.03 -2.73 -0.81
N LEU A 197 13.76 -2.44 -0.51
CA LEU A 197 12.75 -3.44 -0.18
C LEU A 197 11.95 -3.76 -1.44
N THR A 198 11.85 -5.03 -1.81
CA THR A 198 11.01 -5.51 -2.91
C THR A 198 10.02 -6.56 -2.44
N LEU A 199 8.80 -6.49 -2.96
CA LEU A 199 7.75 -7.48 -2.77
C LEU A 199 7.23 -7.89 -4.15
N ASN A 200 7.10 -9.18 -4.41
CA ASN A 200 6.54 -9.71 -5.66
C ASN A 200 5.61 -10.86 -5.36
N GLY A 201 4.51 -10.98 -6.09
CA GLY A 201 3.58 -12.08 -5.88
C GLY A 201 2.36 -12.00 -6.80
N ASN A 202 1.32 -12.70 -6.41
CA ASN A 202 0.05 -12.76 -7.11
C ASN A 202 -0.99 -11.83 -6.48
N LEU A 203 -1.90 -11.35 -7.33
CA LEU A 203 -3.09 -10.61 -6.91
C LEU A 203 -4.26 -11.58 -6.82
N GLY A 204 -5.06 -11.47 -5.78
CA GLY A 204 -6.40 -12.07 -5.68
C GLY A 204 -7.47 -11.02 -5.42
N PHE A 205 -8.72 -11.44 -5.43
CA PHE A 205 -9.85 -10.55 -5.14
C PHE A 205 -9.82 -10.09 -3.69
N GLY A 206 -9.88 -8.78 -3.46
CA GLY A 206 -10.20 -8.24 -2.15
C GLY A 206 -11.69 -8.31 -1.85
N TRP A 207 -12.06 -8.10 -0.58
CA TRP A 207 -13.45 -8.04 -0.12
C TRP A 207 -14.27 -6.98 -0.85
N GLY A 208 -13.61 -5.93 -1.33
CA GLY A 208 -14.22 -4.90 -2.16
C GLY A 208 -14.91 -5.44 -3.42
N PHE A 209 -14.56 -6.63 -3.91
CA PHE A 209 -15.17 -7.24 -5.10
C PHE A 209 -16.39 -8.12 -4.81
N ASP A 210 -16.73 -8.39 -3.55
CA ASP A 210 -17.85 -9.28 -3.19
C ASP A 210 -19.20 -8.79 -3.72
N HIS A 211 -19.41 -7.47 -3.74
CA HIS A 211 -20.63 -6.87 -4.29
C HIS A 211 -20.77 -7.04 -5.82
N LEU A 212 -19.75 -7.57 -6.49
CA LEU A 212 -19.72 -7.92 -7.91
C LEU A 212 -19.85 -9.44 -8.14
N GLY A 213 -20.27 -10.18 -7.11
CA GLY A 213 -20.39 -11.63 -7.19
C GLY A 213 -19.04 -12.37 -7.09
N ALA A 214 -17.96 -11.69 -6.70
CA ALA A 214 -16.63 -12.31 -6.65
C ALA A 214 -16.38 -13.20 -5.42
N SER A 215 -17.35 -13.33 -4.51
CA SER A 215 -17.14 -14.02 -3.23
C SER A 215 -16.70 -15.48 -3.39
N VAL A 216 -17.24 -16.20 -4.38
CA VAL A 216 -16.83 -17.59 -4.64
C VAL A 216 -15.39 -17.64 -5.15
N ALA A 217 -15.02 -16.76 -6.08
CA ALA A 217 -13.66 -16.69 -6.59
C ALA A 217 -12.67 -16.30 -5.49
N ARG A 218 -13.03 -15.33 -4.65
CA ARG A 218 -12.24 -14.89 -3.50
C ARG A 218 -12.04 -15.99 -2.46
N LEU A 219 -13.10 -16.71 -2.08
CA LEU A 219 -13.02 -17.81 -1.11
C LEU A 219 -12.22 -19.02 -1.63
N ASN A 220 -12.10 -19.15 -2.95
CA ASN A 220 -11.22 -20.11 -3.61
C ASN A 220 -9.82 -19.54 -3.91
N ASP A 221 -9.49 -18.37 -3.36
CA ASP A 221 -8.24 -17.66 -3.54
C ASP A 221 -7.84 -17.48 -5.03
N ALA A 222 -8.82 -17.18 -5.90
CA ALA A 222 -8.56 -17.04 -7.33
C ALA A 222 -7.50 -15.96 -7.62
N ARG A 223 -6.46 -16.33 -8.37
CA ARG A 223 -5.40 -15.41 -8.79
C ARG A 223 -5.86 -14.63 -10.02
N ILE A 224 -5.87 -13.31 -9.93
CA ILE A 224 -6.31 -12.38 -10.98
C ILE A 224 -5.20 -11.53 -11.56
N GLY A 225 -3.95 -11.83 -11.24
CA GLY A 225 -2.81 -11.08 -11.75
C GLY A 225 -1.55 -11.27 -10.94
N THR A 226 -0.60 -10.37 -11.19
CA THR A 226 0.64 -10.25 -10.45
C THR A 226 0.91 -8.80 -10.06
N PHE A 227 1.72 -8.63 -9.02
CA PHE A 227 2.25 -7.33 -8.64
C PHE A 227 3.76 -7.39 -8.46
N SER A 228 4.40 -6.25 -8.66
CA SER A 228 5.79 -6.01 -8.30
C SER A 228 5.87 -4.68 -7.58
N PHE A 229 6.45 -4.69 -6.38
CA PHE A 229 6.68 -3.51 -5.58
C PHE A 229 8.17 -3.35 -5.30
N GLN A 230 8.65 -2.12 -5.43
CA GLN A 230 10.00 -1.75 -5.05
C GLN A 230 10.00 -0.39 -4.38
N THR A 231 10.66 -0.29 -3.24
CA THR A 231 10.83 0.96 -2.51
C THR A 231 12.23 1.13 -1.97
N THR A 232 12.62 2.39 -1.78
CA THR A 232 13.78 2.74 -0.96
C THR A 232 13.37 2.80 0.50
N VAL A 233 14.21 2.24 1.37
CA VAL A 233 14.07 2.31 2.82
C VAL A 233 15.27 3.02 3.45
N VAL A 234 15.01 3.83 4.47
CA VAL A 234 16.04 4.56 5.21
C VAL A 234 15.97 4.15 6.68
N PRO A 235 17.03 3.55 7.25
CA PRO A 235 17.10 3.29 8.69
C PRO A 235 17.01 4.59 9.50
N LEU A 236 16.19 4.62 10.53
CA LEU A 236 16.16 5.74 11.48
C LEU A 236 17.48 5.75 12.28
N PRO A 237 18.07 6.94 12.52
CA PRO A 237 19.26 7.04 13.36
C PRO A 237 18.99 6.45 14.76
N PRO A 238 19.94 5.70 15.34
CA PRO A 238 19.78 5.19 16.71
C PRO A 238 19.54 6.36 17.67
N ALA A 239 18.45 6.33 18.43
CA ALA A 239 18.10 7.36 19.41
C ALA A 239 19.24 7.64 20.41
N ILE A 240 20.13 6.67 20.65
CA ILE A 240 21.32 6.79 21.49
C ILE A 240 22.23 7.97 21.08
N TRP A 241 22.33 8.30 19.79
CA TRP A 241 23.14 9.44 19.32
C TRP A 241 22.48 10.80 19.59
N LEU A 242 21.15 10.86 19.56
CA LEU A 242 20.39 12.06 19.95
C LEU A 242 20.47 12.28 21.47
N PHE A 243 20.43 11.22 22.27
CA PHE A 243 20.60 11.32 23.72
C PHE A 243 22.05 11.64 24.13
N ALA A 244 23.05 11.06 23.47
CA ALA A 244 24.47 11.33 23.76
C ALA A 244 24.87 12.78 23.42
N SER A 245 24.39 13.30 22.28
CA SER A 245 24.62 14.71 21.92
C SER A 245 23.90 15.68 22.87
N ALA A 246 22.67 15.35 23.30
CA ALA A 246 21.96 16.13 24.32
C ALA A 246 22.68 16.14 25.69
N LEU A 247 23.20 14.99 26.16
CA LEU A 247 23.93 14.91 27.43
C LEU A 247 25.27 15.68 27.39
N LEU A 248 26.00 15.60 26.28
CA LEU A 248 27.24 16.37 26.09
C LEU A 248 26.96 17.89 26.05
N GLY A 249 25.84 18.32 25.44
CA GLY A 249 25.42 19.72 25.43
C GLY A 249 25.05 20.28 26.80
N VAL A 250 24.39 19.48 27.65
CA VAL A 250 24.07 19.86 29.03
C VAL A 250 25.34 19.89 29.90
N GLY A 251 26.23 18.90 29.78
CA GLY A 251 27.50 18.86 30.52
C GLY A 251 28.45 20.01 30.19
N ALA A 252 28.52 20.44 28.93
CA ALA A 252 29.31 21.60 28.52
C ALA A 252 28.77 22.93 29.09
N SER A 253 27.45 23.02 29.30
CA SER A 253 26.80 24.22 29.86
C SER A 253 27.05 24.39 31.36
N PHE A 254 27.23 23.30 32.11
CA PHE A 254 27.60 23.36 33.53
C PHE A 254 29.07 23.76 33.76
N ARG A 255 29.98 23.41 32.83
CA ARG A 255 31.39 23.84 32.93
C ARG A 255 31.59 25.34 32.73
N LYS A 256 30.69 26.04 32.01
CA LYS A 256 30.75 27.50 31.83
C LYS A 256 30.20 28.32 32.99
N ARG A 257 29.55 27.70 33.99
CA ARG A 257 29.08 28.38 35.21
C ARG A 257 30.01 28.24 36.42
N LEU A 258 31.10 27.48 36.27
CA LEU A 258 32.08 27.20 37.33
C LEU A 258 33.49 27.71 36.99
N ALA A 259 33.62 28.58 35.99
CA ALA A 259 34.84 29.31 35.65
C ALA A 259 34.62 30.80 35.87
#